data_AF-A0A1Q4R3H1-F1
#
_entry.id   AF-A0A1Q4R3H1-F1
#
_cell.length_a   1.000
_cell.length_b   1.000
_cell.length_c   1.000
_cell.angle_alpha   90.00
_cell.angle_beta   90.00
_cell.angle_gamma   90.00
#
_symmetry.space_group_name_H-M   'P 1'
#
loop_
_entity.id
_entity.type
_entity.pdbx_description
1 polymer ?
#
loop_
_entity_poly.entity_id
_entity_poly.type
_entity_poly.pdbx_seq_one_letter_code
_entity_poly.pdbx_strand_id
1 'polypeptide(L)'
;MAKQDTTQPKDGLCTFQELPKPYQLAFQQGLVHELSGKFFPVEVDWFTQIFMLPFALIYALPPVLIPIALLNQLLFEPASYIRFFQIIRQQNAVETLLMLGLFSLLGALLIYCAWFAWHGCLSFVRTWQAHRFQKQGKYGFGMVLLEEGLVARLINNIDASHHCFWLPRETITNVIWHRIREEGARHSRWVNRTQIAYLKEHQGKQRKYWLTLKAYMFKTGYLSWDEKGDRRLFEQLYRWWQGAENSKFLDDSTDI
;
A
#
# COMPACT_ATOMS: atom_id res chain seq x y z
N MET A 1 1.75 16.53 -32.74
CA MET A 1 2.98 15.73 -32.53
C MET A 1 2.81 14.91 -31.27
N ALA A 2 2.56 13.61 -31.42
CA ALA A 2 2.42 12.70 -30.28
C ALA A 2 3.79 12.54 -29.61
N LYS A 3 3.91 12.91 -28.33
CA LYS A 3 5.09 12.59 -27.53
C LYS A 3 5.19 11.07 -27.44
N GLN A 4 6.30 10.52 -27.89
CA GLN A 4 6.67 9.12 -27.64
C GLN A 4 6.64 8.87 -26.12
N ASP A 5 5.81 7.90 -25.74
CA ASP A 5 5.58 7.43 -24.37
C ASP A 5 6.75 6.51 -23.98
N THR A 6 7.93 7.10 -23.74
CA THR A 6 9.10 6.41 -23.19
C THR A 6 9.04 6.40 -21.67
N THR A 7 8.15 5.60 -21.10
CA THR A 7 8.20 5.28 -19.66
C THR A 7 8.37 3.78 -19.49
N GLN A 8 9.64 3.34 -19.36
CA GLN A 8 9.89 2.05 -18.75
C GLN A 8 9.20 2.03 -17.38
N PRO A 9 8.49 0.94 -17.04
CA PRO A 9 7.80 0.84 -15.75
C PRO A 9 8.82 0.94 -14.62
N LYS A 10 8.44 1.62 -13.54
CA LYS A 10 9.33 1.87 -12.42
C LYS A 10 9.54 0.59 -11.62
N ASP A 11 10.79 0.14 -11.52
CA ASP A 11 11.13 -1.05 -10.75
C ASP A 11 10.88 -0.85 -9.25
N GLY A 12 10.34 -1.89 -8.62
CA GLY A 12 9.99 -1.95 -7.22
C GLY A 12 8.59 -1.39 -6.93
N LEU A 13 8.46 -0.77 -5.75
CA LEU A 13 7.20 -0.18 -5.29
C LEU A 13 6.76 0.96 -6.21
N CYS A 14 5.50 0.91 -6.63
CA CYS A 14 4.90 1.86 -7.56
C CYS A 14 3.40 2.10 -7.28
N THR A 15 2.90 3.18 -7.84
CA THR A 15 1.46 3.49 -7.94
C THR A 15 0.81 2.63 -9.01
N PHE A 16 -0.52 2.54 -8.99
CA PHE A 16 -1.25 1.74 -9.98
C PHE A 16 -1.05 2.29 -11.41
N GLN A 17 -0.94 3.61 -11.56
CA GLN A 17 -0.73 4.29 -12.84
C GLN A 17 0.68 4.06 -13.41
N GLU A 18 1.66 3.73 -12.56
CA GLU A 18 3.04 3.43 -12.96
C GLU A 18 3.25 1.96 -13.39
N LEU A 19 2.25 1.08 -13.21
CA LEU A 19 2.33 -0.30 -13.72
C LEU A 19 2.30 -0.31 -15.25
N PRO A 20 2.87 -1.34 -15.92
CA PRO A 20 2.63 -1.54 -17.35
C PRO A 20 1.12 -1.61 -17.68
N LYS A 21 0.71 -0.91 -18.74
CA LYS A 21 -0.68 -0.84 -19.24
C LYS A 21 -1.40 -2.21 -19.32
N PRO A 22 -0.79 -3.31 -19.83
CA PRO A 22 -1.50 -4.60 -19.87
C PRO A 22 -1.89 -5.10 -18.49
N TYR A 23 -1.03 -4.93 -17.48
CA TYR A 23 -1.33 -5.36 -16.11
C TYR A 23 -2.34 -4.42 -15.44
N GLN A 24 -2.28 -3.10 -15.71
CA GLN A 24 -3.31 -2.17 -15.24
C GLN A 24 -4.72 -2.63 -15.68
N LEU A 25 -4.87 -2.93 -16.98
CA LEU A 25 -6.14 -3.40 -17.53
C LEU A 25 -6.59 -4.71 -16.88
N ALA A 26 -5.69 -5.70 -16.78
CA ALA A 26 -6.00 -6.99 -16.17
C ALA A 26 -6.46 -6.85 -14.69
N PHE A 27 -5.76 -6.04 -13.89
CA PHE A 27 -6.13 -5.78 -12.50
C PHE A 27 -7.44 -4.97 -12.37
N GLN A 28 -7.70 -4.04 -13.29
CA GLN A 28 -8.92 -3.23 -13.26
C GLN A 28 -10.16 -4.04 -13.65
N GLN A 29 -10.02 -4.95 -14.62
CA GLN A 29 -11.11 -5.81 -15.11
C GLN A 29 -11.33 -7.05 -14.23
N GLY A 30 -10.37 -7.37 -13.36
CA GLY A 30 -10.41 -8.55 -12.50
C GLY A 30 -9.97 -9.83 -13.21
N LEU A 31 -9.21 -9.71 -14.29
CA LEU A 31 -8.74 -10.80 -15.16
C LEU A 31 -7.26 -11.14 -14.91
N VAL A 32 -6.68 -10.68 -13.79
CA VAL A 32 -5.24 -10.87 -13.53
C VAL A 32 -4.84 -12.35 -13.39
N HIS A 33 -5.79 -13.20 -13.00
CA HIS A 33 -5.61 -14.63 -12.87
C HIS A 33 -5.56 -15.36 -14.24
N GLU A 34 -5.90 -14.67 -15.32
CA GLU A 34 -5.84 -15.18 -16.70
C GLU A 34 -4.49 -14.87 -17.37
N LEU A 35 -3.62 -14.08 -16.72
CA LEU A 35 -2.26 -13.85 -17.21
C LEU A 35 -1.48 -15.18 -17.21
N SER A 36 -0.55 -15.35 -18.15
CA SER A 36 0.22 -16.59 -18.40
C SER A 36 1.14 -17.06 -17.25
N GLY A 37 1.11 -16.36 -16.11
CA GLY A 37 1.95 -16.61 -14.96
C GLY A 37 1.24 -17.36 -13.82
N LYS A 38 2.02 -17.68 -12.78
CA LYS A 38 1.44 -18.25 -11.55
C LYS A 38 0.79 -17.18 -10.71
N PHE A 39 -0.52 -17.27 -10.53
CA PHE A 39 -1.30 -16.29 -9.76
C PHE A 39 -1.42 -16.65 -8.27
N PHE A 40 -1.27 -15.65 -7.42
CA PHE A 40 -1.45 -15.68 -5.97
C PHE A 40 -2.53 -14.66 -5.59
N PRO A 41 -3.76 -15.11 -5.25
CA PRO A 41 -4.82 -14.20 -4.87
C PRO A 41 -4.48 -13.51 -3.55
N VAL A 42 -4.84 -12.23 -3.43
CA VAL A 42 -4.70 -11.52 -2.15
C VAL A 42 -5.61 -12.13 -1.09
N GLU A 43 -5.11 -12.23 0.14
CA GLU A 43 -5.93 -12.56 1.30
C GLU A 43 -6.77 -11.33 1.69
N VAL A 44 -8.08 -11.52 1.78
CA VAL A 44 -9.04 -10.45 2.08
C VAL A 44 -9.43 -10.57 3.54
N ASP A 45 -8.83 -9.74 4.39
CA ASP A 45 -9.18 -9.66 5.81
C ASP A 45 -10.42 -8.78 6.01
N TRP A 46 -11.58 -9.31 5.63
CA TRP A 46 -12.86 -8.61 5.71
C TRP A 46 -13.27 -8.28 7.15
N PHE A 47 -12.90 -9.15 8.10
CA PHE A 47 -13.28 -9.00 9.51
C PHE A 47 -12.58 -7.79 10.15
N THR A 48 -11.26 -7.69 9.99
CA THR A 48 -10.51 -6.54 10.51
C THR A 48 -10.99 -5.23 9.91
N GLN A 49 -11.39 -5.20 8.64
CA GLN A 49 -11.91 -3.99 8.01
C GLN A 49 -13.28 -3.56 8.53
N ILE A 50 -14.19 -4.50 8.77
CA ILE A 50 -15.48 -4.18 9.43
C ILE A 50 -15.22 -3.62 10.83
N PHE A 51 -14.30 -4.22 11.58
CA PHE A 51 -13.99 -3.77 12.93
C PHE A 51 -13.34 -2.39 12.95
N MET A 52 -12.47 -2.08 11.97
CA MET A 52 -11.75 -0.80 11.89
C MET A 52 -12.60 0.33 11.31
N LEU A 53 -13.66 0.04 10.54
CA LEU A 53 -14.49 1.06 9.91
C LEU A 53 -15.15 2.03 10.91
N PRO A 54 -15.79 1.59 12.02
CA PRO A 54 -16.33 2.49 13.03
C PRO A 54 -15.28 3.46 13.59
N PHE A 55 -14.05 2.99 13.81
CA PHE A 55 -12.95 3.85 14.27
C PHE A 55 -12.63 4.90 13.20
N ALA A 56 -12.44 4.50 11.94
CA ALA A 56 -12.19 5.44 10.85
C ALA A 56 -13.31 6.51 10.73
N LEU A 57 -14.57 6.12 10.93
CA LEU A 57 -15.72 7.03 10.92
C LEU A 57 -15.71 8.00 12.12
N ILE A 58 -15.37 7.53 13.32
CA ILE A 58 -15.22 8.40 14.50
C ILE A 58 -14.15 9.48 14.26
N TYR A 59 -13.01 9.10 13.66
CA TYR A 59 -11.97 10.05 13.29
C TYR A 59 -12.37 10.99 12.13
N ALA A 60 -13.34 10.60 11.30
CA ALA A 60 -13.87 11.47 10.25
C ALA A 60 -14.80 12.57 10.79
N LEU A 61 -15.40 12.37 11.97
CA LEU A 61 -16.40 13.30 12.51
C LEU A 61 -15.82 14.69 12.81
N PRO A 62 -14.72 14.86 13.58
CA PRO A 62 -14.18 16.20 13.87
C PRO A 62 -13.84 17.03 12.62
N PRO A 63 -13.09 16.53 11.62
CA PRO A 63 -12.76 17.32 10.44
C PRO A 63 -13.96 17.62 9.52
N VAL A 64 -15.10 16.92 9.69
CA VAL A 64 -16.34 17.23 8.96
C VAL A 64 -17.21 18.21 9.75
N LEU A 65 -17.47 17.92 11.03
CA LEU A 65 -18.42 18.68 11.86
C LEU A 65 -17.89 20.05 12.25
N ILE A 66 -16.59 20.19 12.57
CA ILE A 66 -16.02 21.47 13.01
C ILE A 66 -16.09 22.53 11.90
N PRO A 67 -15.66 22.24 10.65
CA PRO A 67 -15.83 23.21 9.56
C PRO A 67 -17.29 23.56 9.28
N ILE A 68 -18.21 22.58 9.34
CA ILE A 68 -19.64 22.84 9.17
C ILE A 68 -20.17 23.76 10.28
N ALA A 69 -19.80 23.49 11.54
CA ALA A 69 -20.20 24.33 12.67
C ALA A 69 -19.65 25.76 12.55
N LEU A 70 -18.39 25.92 12.13
CA LEU A 70 -17.77 27.23 11.89
C LEU A 70 -18.46 27.97 10.74
N LEU A 71 -18.77 27.29 9.63
CA LEU A 71 -19.52 27.89 8.52
C LEU A 71 -20.93 28.30 8.94
N ASN A 72 -21.61 27.46 9.72
CA ASN A 72 -22.93 27.75 10.26
C ASN A 72 -22.89 28.99 11.17
N GLN A 73 -21.93 29.03 12.10
CA GLN A 73 -21.74 30.18 12.98
C GLN A 73 -21.39 31.46 12.19
N LEU A 74 -20.62 31.35 11.10
CA LEU A 74 -20.25 32.49 10.25
C LEU A 74 -21.46 33.08 9.53
N LEU A 75 -22.36 32.22 9.03
CA LEU A 75 -23.53 32.64 8.26
C LEU A 75 -24.65 33.18 9.15
N PHE A 76 -24.90 32.56 10.31
CA PHE A 76 -26.04 32.89 11.16
C PHE A 76 -25.69 33.76 12.37
N GLU A 77 -24.44 33.76 12.84
CA GLU A 77 -24.00 34.54 14.01
C GLU A 77 -22.64 35.24 13.79
N PRO A 78 -22.48 36.07 12.73
CA PRO A 78 -21.20 36.69 12.39
C PRO A 78 -20.64 37.61 13.49
N ALA A 79 -21.53 38.18 14.32
CA ALA A 79 -21.14 39.02 15.47
C ALA A 79 -20.31 38.26 16.51
N SER A 80 -20.43 36.92 16.59
CA SER A 80 -19.65 36.09 17.50
C SER A 80 -18.14 36.13 17.18
N TYR A 81 -17.78 36.12 15.90
CA TYR A 81 -16.38 36.25 15.46
C TYR A 81 -15.81 37.63 15.79
N ILE A 82 -16.59 38.69 15.59
CA ILE A 82 -16.17 40.06 15.92
C ILE A 82 -15.86 40.18 17.42
N ARG A 83 -16.74 39.64 18.29
CA ARG A 83 -16.49 39.60 19.74
C ARG A 83 -15.25 38.78 20.09
N PHE A 84 -15.07 37.64 19.45
CA PHE A 84 -13.90 36.79 19.66
C PHE A 84 -12.58 37.52 19.33
N PHE A 85 -12.51 38.22 18.20
CA PHE A 85 -11.34 39.03 17.85
C PHE A 85 -11.11 40.21 18.81
N GLN A 86 -12.18 40.83 19.31
CA GLN A 86 -12.08 41.88 20.32
C GLN A 86 -11.51 41.34 21.64
N ILE A 87 -11.93 40.15 22.08
CA ILE A 87 -11.40 39.47 23.27
C ILE A 87 -9.90 39.17 23.09
N ILE A 88 -9.49 38.62 21.95
CA ILE A 88 -8.07 38.35 21.66
C ILE A 88 -7.24 39.65 21.72
N ARG A 89 -7.77 40.75 21.18
CA ARG A 89 -7.06 42.04 21.17
C ARG A 89 -6.88 42.62 22.57
N GLN A 90 -7.71 42.23 23.53
CA GLN A 90 -7.64 42.68 24.93
C GLN A 90 -6.77 41.77 25.82
N GLN A 91 -6.30 40.63 25.30
CA GLN A 91 -5.48 39.68 26.06
C GLN A 91 -4.00 40.09 26.12
N ASN A 92 -3.34 39.61 27.18
CA ASN A 92 -1.90 39.77 27.34
C ASN A 92 -1.12 38.87 26.37
N ALA A 93 0.12 39.25 26.03
CA ALA A 93 0.94 38.54 25.05
C ALA A 93 1.11 37.03 25.35
N VAL A 94 1.19 36.64 26.62
CA VAL A 94 1.31 35.24 27.06
C VAL A 94 0.03 34.44 26.80
N GLU A 95 -1.14 35.04 27.06
CA GLU A 95 -2.45 34.39 26.84
C GLU A 95 -2.72 34.21 25.36
N THR A 96 -2.41 35.22 24.56
CA THR A 96 -2.51 35.16 23.09
C THR A 96 -1.61 34.07 22.51
N LEU A 97 -0.38 33.94 23.01
CA LEU A 97 0.55 32.88 22.60
C LEU A 97 0.01 31.48 22.94
N LEU A 98 -0.54 31.31 24.15
CA LEU A 98 -1.11 30.04 24.59
C LEU A 98 -2.34 29.65 23.75
N MET A 99 -3.23 30.61 23.47
CA MET A 99 -4.37 30.43 22.56
C MET A 99 -3.91 30.00 21.16
N LEU A 100 -2.94 30.70 20.57
CA LEU A 100 -2.37 30.33 19.26
C LEU A 100 -1.78 28.91 19.27
N GLY A 101 -1.08 28.53 20.36
CA GLY A 101 -0.56 27.18 20.55
C GLY A 101 -1.67 26.13 20.57
N LEU A 102 -2.75 26.37 21.32
CA LEU A 102 -3.91 25.47 21.38
C LEU A 102 -4.62 25.35 20.03
N PHE A 103 -4.84 26.46 19.31
CA PHE A 103 -5.43 26.42 17.96
C PHE A 103 -4.55 25.66 16.97
N SER A 104 -3.23 25.85 17.05
CA SER A 104 -2.28 25.12 16.19
C SER A 104 -2.29 23.63 16.48
N LEU A 105 -2.33 23.25 17.77
CA LEU A 105 -2.46 21.85 18.18
C LEU A 105 -3.79 21.24 17.71
N LEU A 106 -4.90 21.96 17.88
CA LEU A 106 -6.22 21.55 17.40
C LEU A 106 -6.19 21.34 15.88
N GLY A 107 -5.61 22.27 15.12
CA GLY A 107 -5.44 22.15 13.67
C GLY A 107 -4.63 20.91 13.28
N ALA A 108 -3.49 20.67 13.95
CA ALA A 108 -2.67 19.49 13.72
C ALA A 108 -3.43 18.17 14.02
N LEU A 109 -4.20 18.13 15.12
CA LEU A 109 -5.05 16.99 15.46
C LEU A 109 -6.15 16.77 14.41
N LEU A 110 -6.78 17.82 13.89
CA LEU A 110 -7.79 17.70 12.83
C LEU A 110 -7.21 17.15 11.53
N ILE A 111 -6.02 17.63 11.13
CA ILE A 111 -5.30 17.11 9.96
C ILE A 111 -4.99 15.63 10.16
N TYR A 112 -4.51 15.24 11.35
CA TYR A 112 -4.24 13.85 11.68
C TYR A 112 -5.51 12.98 11.61
N CYS A 113 -6.61 13.45 12.19
CA CYS A 113 -7.90 12.76 12.15
C CYS A 113 -8.39 12.57 10.71
N ALA A 114 -8.33 13.61 9.88
CA ALA A 114 -8.70 13.55 8.47
C ALA A 114 -7.81 12.55 7.70
N TRP A 115 -6.50 12.60 7.93
CA TRP A 115 -5.54 11.68 7.31
C TRP A 115 -5.82 10.23 7.70
N PHE A 116 -6.03 9.94 9.00
CA PHE A 116 -6.34 8.60 9.48
C PHE A 116 -7.67 8.07 8.93
N ALA A 117 -8.72 8.89 8.98
CA ALA A 117 -10.03 8.55 8.43
C ALA A 117 -9.98 8.25 6.93
N TRP A 118 -9.23 9.06 6.17
CA TRP A 118 -9.02 8.87 4.74
C TRP A 118 -8.39 7.50 4.44
N HIS A 119 -7.31 7.15 5.13
CA HIS A 119 -6.64 5.85 4.93
C HIS A 119 -7.50 4.67 5.36
N GLY A 120 -8.19 4.78 6.50
CA GLY A 120 -9.10 3.74 6.98
C GLY A 120 -10.25 3.48 5.99
N CYS A 121 -10.86 4.54 5.47
CA CYS A 121 -11.93 4.44 4.47
C CYS A 121 -11.42 3.89 3.13
N LEU A 122 -10.27 4.33 2.64
CA LEU A 122 -9.67 3.78 1.41
C LEU A 122 -9.34 2.30 1.52
N SER A 123 -8.76 1.90 2.66
CA SER A 123 -8.49 0.50 3.02
C SER A 123 -9.76 -0.34 2.96
N PHE A 124 -10.84 0.15 3.58
CA PHE A 124 -12.14 -0.51 3.57
C PHE A 124 -12.70 -0.65 2.14
N VAL A 125 -12.69 0.43 1.35
CA VAL A 125 -13.19 0.44 -0.03
C VAL A 125 -12.45 -0.58 -0.90
N ARG A 126 -11.11 -0.65 -0.82
CA ARG A 126 -10.32 -1.62 -1.58
C ARG A 126 -10.60 -3.06 -1.16
N THR A 127 -10.75 -3.29 0.14
CA THR A 127 -11.11 -4.61 0.67
C THR A 127 -12.49 -5.04 0.19
N TRP A 128 -13.47 -4.12 0.20
CA TRP A 128 -14.80 -4.35 -0.34
C TRP A 128 -14.77 -4.66 -1.85
N GLN A 129 -14.01 -3.90 -2.63
CA GLN A 129 -13.81 -4.15 -4.05
C GLN A 129 -13.20 -5.54 -4.30
N ALA A 130 -12.16 -5.91 -3.54
CA ALA A 130 -11.53 -7.22 -3.62
C ALA A 130 -12.52 -8.34 -3.29
N HIS A 131 -13.31 -8.20 -2.22
CA HIS A 131 -14.34 -9.17 -1.83
C HIS A 131 -15.41 -9.32 -2.91
N ARG A 132 -15.88 -8.20 -3.47
CA ARG A 132 -16.87 -8.19 -4.56
C ARG A 132 -16.35 -8.92 -5.79
N PHE A 133 -15.11 -8.67 -6.20
CA PHE A 133 -14.49 -9.38 -7.31
C PHE A 133 -14.40 -10.88 -7.04
N GLN A 134 -13.92 -11.28 -5.84
CA GLN A 134 -13.79 -12.70 -5.48
C GLN A 134 -15.13 -13.44 -5.54
N LYS A 135 -16.23 -12.82 -5.12
CA LYS A 135 -17.58 -13.40 -5.25
C LYS A 135 -18.02 -13.65 -6.69
N GLN A 136 -17.45 -12.93 -7.64
CA GLN A 136 -17.74 -13.07 -9.07
C GLN A 136 -16.74 -14.00 -9.79
N GLY A 137 -15.85 -14.66 -9.05
CA GLY A 137 -14.74 -15.44 -9.63
C GLY A 137 -13.65 -14.56 -10.27
N LYS A 138 -13.71 -13.24 -10.07
CA LYS A 138 -12.75 -12.27 -10.61
C LYS A 138 -11.71 -11.90 -9.58
N TYR A 139 -10.53 -11.50 -10.03
CA TYR A 139 -9.40 -11.15 -9.17
C TYR A 139 -8.75 -9.84 -9.64
N GLY A 140 -9.04 -8.75 -8.93
CA GLY A 140 -8.45 -7.43 -9.19
C GLY A 140 -7.25 -7.07 -8.32
N PHE A 141 -6.85 -7.98 -7.42
CA PHE A 141 -5.77 -7.82 -6.45
C PHE A 141 -5.07 -9.16 -6.23
N GLY A 142 -3.76 -9.14 -6.06
CA GLY A 142 -2.91 -10.32 -5.91
C GLY A 142 -1.54 -10.10 -6.53
N MET A 143 -0.76 -11.18 -6.61
CA MET A 143 0.57 -11.21 -7.20
C MET A 143 0.62 -12.26 -8.32
N VAL A 144 1.35 -11.97 -9.39
CA VAL A 144 1.52 -12.88 -10.53
C VAL A 144 3.00 -13.04 -10.79
N LEU A 145 3.46 -14.29 -10.86
CA LEU A 145 4.80 -14.65 -11.30
C LEU A 145 4.75 -14.85 -12.82
N LEU A 146 5.11 -13.82 -13.58
CA LEU A 146 5.20 -13.91 -15.03
C LEU A 146 6.58 -14.43 -15.42
N GLU A 147 6.77 -14.81 -16.68
CA GLU A 147 8.08 -15.24 -17.17
C GLU A 147 9.12 -14.11 -17.04
N GLU A 148 8.74 -12.92 -17.50
CA GLU A 148 9.56 -11.71 -17.59
C GLU A 148 9.72 -10.95 -16.26
N GLY A 149 8.84 -11.17 -15.29
CA GLY A 149 8.86 -10.39 -14.06
C GLY A 149 7.76 -10.73 -13.07
N LEU A 150 7.81 -10.02 -11.95
CA LEU A 150 6.88 -10.13 -10.84
C LEU A 150 6.01 -8.88 -10.80
N VAL A 151 4.70 -9.05 -10.88
CA VAL A 151 3.74 -7.94 -10.73
C VAL A 151 2.80 -8.21 -9.58
N ALA A 152 2.49 -7.19 -8.79
CA ALA A 152 1.45 -7.29 -7.79
C ALA A 152 0.66 -6.01 -7.61
N ARG A 153 -0.60 -6.18 -7.20
CA ARG A 153 -1.47 -5.15 -6.66
C ARG A 153 -2.02 -5.63 -5.33
N LEU A 154 -1.59 -4.99 -4.26
CA LEU A 154 -1.93 -5.32 -2.88
C LEU A 154 -3.09 -4.44 -2.39
N ILE A 155 -3.79 -4.92 -1.36
CA ILE A 155 -4.82 -4.12 -0.67
C ILE A 155 -4.16 -3.07 0.27
N ASN A 156 -2.85 -3.22 0.55
CA ASN A 156 -2.03 -2.52 1.57
C ASN A 156 -2.68 -1.28 2.23
N ASN A 157 -2.87 -1.40 3.55
CA ASN A 157 -3.61 -0.45 4.38
C ASN A 157 -2.71 0.56 5.13
N ILE A 158 -1.38 0.48 4.98
CA ILE A 158 -0.43 1.24 5.83
C ILE A 158 0.49 2.16 5.02
N ASP A 159 0.91 1.77 3.81
CA ASP A 159 1.66 2.67 2.92
C ASP A 159 0.76 3.15 1.79
N ALA A 160 0.14 4.31 2.00
CA ALA A 160 -0.90 4.89 1.15
C ALA A 160 -0.43 5.28 -0.26
N SER A 161 0.89 5.29 -0.48
CA SER A 161 1.50 5.80 -1.70
C SER A 161 1.84 4.67 -2.70
N HIS A 162 2.13 3.46 -2.22
CA HIS A 162 2.58 2.36 -3.08
C HIS A 162 1.81 1.07 -2.75
N HIS A 163 0.80 0.77 -3.57
CA HIS A 163 -0.01 -0.45 -3.45
C HIS A 163 0.34 -1.48 -4.53
N CYS A 164 1.22 -1.13 -5.45
CA CYS A 164 1.64 -2.01 -6.52
C CYS A 164 3.16 -2.16 -6.48
N PHE A 165 3.65 -3.22 -7.12
CA PHE A 165 5.05 -3.29 -7.49
C PHE A 165 5.20 -4.03 -8.81
N TRP A 166 6.23 -3.64 -9.55
CA TRP A 166 6.72 -4.31 -10.73
C TRP A 166 8.20 -4.59 -10.54
N LEU A 167 8.60 -5.84 -10.68
CA LEU A 167 10.00 -6.24 -10.59
C LEU A 167 10.33 -7.10 -11.81
N PRO A 168 10.97 -6.54 -12.84
CA PRO A 168 11.52 -7.34 -13.92
C PRO A 168 12.44 -8.38 -13.32
N ARG A 169 12.35 -9.59 -13.83
CA ARG A 169 13.06 -10.73 -13.25
C ARG A 169 14.57 -10.55 -13.28
N GLU A 170 15.09 -9.89 -14.31
CA GLU A 170 16.50 -9.52 -14.48
C GLU A 170 17.04 -8.57 -13.40
N THR A 171 16.17 -7.77 -12.77
CA THR A 171 16.58 -6.87 -11.69
C THR A 171 16.74 -7.60 -10.36
N ILE A 172 16.17 -8.81 -10.24
CA ILE A 172 16.18 -9.60 -9.01
C ILE A 172 17.54 -10.29 -8.87
N THR A 173 18.28 -9.88 -7.83
CA THR A 173 19.61 -10.42 -7.53
C THR A 173 19.58 -11.57 -6.52
N ASN A 174 18.54 -11.62 -5.68
CA ASN A 174 18.40 -12.71 -4.72
C ASN A 174 16.96 -12.81 -4.23
N VAL A 175 16.53 -14.04 -3.92
CA VAL A 175 15.32 -14.32 -3.15
C VAL A 175 15.75 -15.14 -1.95
N ILE A 176 15.54 -14.60 -0.74
CA ILE A 176 15.96 -15.26 0.50
C ILE A 176 14.78 -15.44 1.46
N TRP A 177 14.91 -16.48 2.29
CA TRP A 177 14.10 -16.66 3.47
C TRP A 177 14.92 -16.22 4.67
N HIS A 178 14.55 -15.09 5.28
CA HIS A 178 15.38 -14.45 6.31
C HIS A 178 14.58 -14.13 7.57
N ARG A 179 15.24 -14.28 8.72
CA ARG A 179 14.67 -13.98 10.02
C ARG A 179 14.83 -12.49 10.30
N ILE A 180 13.73 -11.76 10.31
CA ILE A 180 13.70 -10.32 10.60
C ILE A 180 13.02 -10.05 11.94
N ARG A 181 13.36 -8.91 12.53
CA ARG A 181 12.67 -8.39 13.71
C ARG A 181 11.51 -7.52 13.24
N GLU A 182 10.28 -7.96 13.49
CA GLU A 182 9.08 -7.14 13.29
C GLU A 182 8.71 -6.45 14.60
N GLU A 183 8.57 -5.13 14.54
CA GLU A 183 8.06 -4.31 15.64
C GLU A 183 6.53 -4.31 15.59
N GLY A 184 5.90 -4.84 16.63
CA GLY A 184 4.46 -4.73 16.84
C GLY A 184 4.14 -3.69 17.91
N ALA A 185 2.87 -3.32 18.01
CA ALA A 185 2.38 -2.31 18.97
C ALA A 185 2.68 -2.64 20.45
N ARG A 186 2.97 -3.92 20.78
CA ARG A 186 3.22 -4.36 22.16
C ARG A 186 4.59 -5.04 22.35
N HIS A 187 5.04 -5.83 21.37
CA HIS A 187 6.31 -6.56 21.45
C HIS A 187 6.99 -6.61 20.08
N SER A 188 8.32 -6.55 20.08
CA SER A 188 9.12 -6.93 18.92
C SER A 188 9.27 -8.45 18.88
N ARG A 189 9.06 -9.07 17.73
CA ARG A 189 9.20 -10.52 17.55
C ARG A 189 10.08 -10.86 16.37
N TRP A 190 10.79 -11.96 16.46
CA TRP A 190 11.53 -12.52 15.34
C TRP A 190 10.61 -13.37 14.49
N VAL A 191 10.57 -13.10 13.19
CA VAL A 191 9.74 -13.83 12.23
C VAL A 191 10.54 -14.09 10.96
N ASN A 192 10.31 -15.25 10.35
CA ASN A 192 10.91 -15.57 9.06
C ASN A 192 10.03 -14.99 7.95
N ARG A 193 10.63 -14.21 7.04
CA ARG A 193 9.93 -13.57 5.91
C ARG A 193 10.65 -13.86 4.60
N THR A 194 9.88 -13.84 3.52
CA THR A 194 10.40 -13.89 2.17
C THR A 194 10.86 -12.50 1.75
N GLN A 195 12.13 -12.36 1.39
CA GLN A 195 12.70 -11.09 0.94
C GLN A 195 13.27 -11.23 -0.46
N ILE A 196 12.99 -10.24 -1.31
CA ILE A 196 13.50 -10.13 -2.67
C ILE A 196 14.48 -8.97 -2.71
N ALA A 197 15.73 -9.25 -3.05
CA ALA A 197 16.71 -8.22 -3.35
C ALA A 197 16.67 -7.89 -4.84
N TYR A 198 16.56 -6.61 -5.17
CA TYR A 198 16.58 -6.14 -6.55
C TYR A 198 17.46 -4.91 -6.72
N LEU A 199 17.98 -4.73 -7.93
CA LEU A 199 18.73 -3.54 -8.33
C LEU A 199 17.77 -2.54 -8.96
N LYS A 200 18.00 -1.28 -8.64
CA LYS A 200 17.26 -0.16 -9.24
C LYS A 200 18.22 1.00 -9.46
N GLU A 201 18.09 1.64 -10.61
CA GLU A 201 18.81 2.87 -10.89
C GLU A 201 18.24 4.02 -10.05
N HIS A 202 19.11 4.67 -9.28
CA HIS A 202 18.77 5.83 -8.48
C HIS A 202 19.86 6.88 -8.64
N GLN A 203 19.53 7.99 -9.31
CA GLN A 203 20.47 9.10 -9.59
C GLN A 203 21.72 8.64 -10.39
N GLY A 204 21.52 7.84 -11.44
CA GLY A 204 22.61 7.37 -12.31
C GLY A 204 23.50 6.28 -11.70
N LYS A 205 23.12 5.71 -10.55
CA LYS A 205 23.83 4.60 -9.90
C LYS A 205 22.89 3.45 -9.57
N GLN A 206 23.35 2.23 -9.79
CA GLN A 206 22.65 1.03 -9.35
C GLN A 206 22.69 0.93 -7.82
N ARG A 207 21.52 0.85 -7.19
CA ARG A 207 21.37 0.63 -5.75
C ARG A 207 20.59 -0.65 -5.51
N LYS A 208 20.99 -1.39 -4.48
CA LYS A 208 20.32 -2.61 -4.03
C LYS A 208 19.19 -2.25 -3.06
N TYR A 209 18.01 -2.76 -3.32
CA TYR A 209 16.81 -2.60 -2.51
C TYR A 209 16.27 -3.96 -2.07
N TRP A 210 15.49 -3.96 -1.00
CA TRP A 210 14.85 -5.15 -0.45
C TRP A 210 13.35 -4.96 -0.39
N LEU A 211 12.61 -5.88 -1.01
CA LEU A 211 11.17 -6.00 -0.88
C LEU A 211 10.86 -7.17 0.06
N THR A 212 10.15 -6.90 1.16
CA THR A 212 9.72 -7.94 2.09
C THR A 212 8.27 -8.32 1.81
N LEU A 213 8.04 -9.58 1.45
CA LEU A 213 6.71 -10.15 1.24
C LEU A 213 6.29 -10.96 2.46
N LYS A 214 5.04 -10.78 2.87
CA LYS A 214 4.45 -11.50 4.01
C LYS A 214 3.38 -12.44 3.48
N ALA A 215 3.45 -13.72 3.82
CA ALA A 215 2.55 -14.72 3.26
C ALA A 215 1.07 -14.45 3.54
N TYR A 216 0.71 -13.85 4.67
CA TYR A 216 -0.67 -13.47 4.97
C TYR A 216 -1.26 -12.44 4.00
N MET A 217 -0.44 -11.81 3.15
CA MET A 217 -0.96 -10.95 2.09
C MET A 217 -1.62 -11.76 0.97
N PHE A 218 -1.37 -13.07 0.90
CA PHE A 218 -1.79 -13.93 -0.20
C PHE A 218 -2.45 -15.21 0.31
N LYS A 219 -3.46 -15.70 -0.39
CA LYS A 219 -4.04 -17.02 -0.15
C LYS A 219 -3.03 -18.09 -0.56
N THR A 220 -2.23 -18.54 0.41
CA THR A 220 -1.26 -19.63 0.26
C THR A 220 -1.82 -20.99 0.68
N GLY A 221 -3.04 -21.01 1.26
CA GLY A 221 -3.68 -22.20 1.83
C GLY A 221 -3.26 -22.53 3.27
N TYR A 222 -2.47 -21.65 3.91
CA TYR A 222 -1.98 -21.78 5.29
C TYR A 222 -2.41 -20.59 6.13
N LEU A 223 -2.51 -20.78 7.44
CA LEU A 223 -2.84 -19.69 8.37
C LEU A 223 -1.76 -18.61 8.33
N SER A 224 -2.19 -17.35 8.43
CA SER A 224 -1.37 -16.13 8.33
C SER A 224 -0.19 -16.02 9.33
N TRP A 225 -0.17 -16.86 10.37
CA TRP A 225 0.87 -16.93 11.40
C TRP A 225 1.76 -18.18 11.29
N ASP A 226 1.52 -19.03 10.30
CA ASP A 226 2.27 -20.27 10.09
C ASP A 226 3.57 -19.97 9.32
N GLU A 227 4.72 -20.32 9.90
CA GLU A 227 6.02 -20.24 9.22
C GLU A 227 6.00 -21.02 7.89
N LYS A 228 5.16 -22.06 7.78
CA LYS A 228 4.98 -22.82 6.54
C LYS A 228 4.38 -21.97 5.42
N GLY A 229 3.54 -20.98 5.73
CA GLY A 229 2.97 -20.05 4.76
C GLY A 229 4.05 -19.19 4.09
N ASP A 230 4.89 -18.53 4.90
CA ASP A 230 6.02 -17.73 4.41
C ASP A 230 7.05 -18.58 3.68
N ARG A 231 7.41 -19.75 4.22
CA ARG A 231 8.34 -20.67 3.57
C ARG A 231 7.83 -21.15 2.21
N ARG A 232 6.53 -21.46 2.06
CA ARG A 232 5.97 -21.87 0.77
C ARG A 232 5.95 -20.75 -0.25
N LEU A 233 5.68 -19.52 0.18
CA LEU A 233 5.78 -18.35 -0.69
C LEU A 233 7.23 -18.21 -1.18
N PHE A 234 8.21 -18.32 -0.27
CA PHE A 234 9.63 -18.34 -0.61
C PHE A 234 9.97 -19.45 -1.61
N GLU A 235 9.62 -20.72 -1.32
CA GLU A 235 9.96 -21.85 -2.19
C GLU A 235 9.39 -21.69 -3.61
N GLN A 236 8.18 -21.14 -3.74
CA GLN A 236 7.57 -20.88 -5.05
C GLN A 236 8.23 -19.73 -5.79
N LEU A 237 8.53 -18.62 -5.10
CA LEU A 237 9.24 -17.49 -5.68
C LEU A 237 10.67 -17.85 -6.06
N TYR A 238 11.37 -18.61 -5.22
CA TYR A 238 12.73 -19.05 -5.45
C TYR A 238 12.82 -19.98 -6.66
N ARG A 239 11.95 -21.01 -6.72
CA ARG A 239 11.88 -21.92 -7.88
C ARG A 239 11.50 -21.18 -9.15
N TRP A 240 10.52 -20.27 -9.05
CA TRP A 240 10.17 -19.39 -10.16
C TRP A 240 11.41 -18.65 -10.61
N TRP A 241 12.05 -17.83 -9.77
CA TRP A 241 13.21 -17.00 -10.09
C TRP A 241 14.39 -17.79 -10.69
N GLN A 242 14.74 -18.94 -10.11
CA GLN A 242 15.82 -19.81 -10.58
C GLN A 242 15.52 -20.51 -11.92
N GLY A 243 14.24 -20.78 -12.23
CA GLY A 243 13.85 -21.52 -13.44
C GLY A 243 14.30 -20.92 -14.77
N ALA A 244 14.58 -19.61 -14.83
CA ALA A 244 15.06 -18.90 -16.03
C ALA A 244 16.57 -18.80 -16.11
N GLU A 245 17.29 -18.95 -14.99
CA GLU A 245 18.73 -19.17 -15.07
C GLU A 245 18.96 -20.49 -15.81
N ASN A 246 18.21 -21.54 -15.46
CA ASN A 246 18.29 -22.83 -16.14
C ASN A 246 17.78 -22.83 -17.60
N SER A 247 16.79 -22.01 -17.96
CA SER A 247 16.32 -21.93 -19.36
C SER A 247 17.29 -21.13 -20.24
N LYS A 248 17.96 -20.09 -19.71
CA LYS A 248 19.01 -19.37 -20.44
C LYS A 248 20.23 -20.26 -20.75
N PHE A 249 20.58 -21.19 -19.87
CA PHE A 249 21.66 -22.16 -20.13
C PHE A 249 21.29 -23.26 -21.13
N LEU A 250 19.99 -23.51 -21.35
CA LEU A 250 19.53 -24.51 -22.32
C LEU A 250 19.46 -23.95 -23.75
N ASP A 251 19.07 -22.69 -23.93
CA ASP A 251 19.06 -22.05 -25.26
C ASP A 251 20.48 -21.86 -25.83
N ASP A 252 21.48 -21.57 -24.98
CA ASP A 252 22.90 -21.45 -25.40
C ASP A 252 23.54 -22.81 -25.76
N SER A 253 22.86 -23.93 -25.49
CA SER A 253 23.37 -25.28 -25.77
C SER A 253 22.81 -25.91 -27.05
N THR A 254 21.92 -25.20 -27.76
CA THR A 254 21.28 -25.65 -29.01
C THR A 254 21.83 -25.03 -30.29
N ASP A 255 22.87 -24.20 -30.20
CA ASP A 255 23.66 -23.73 -31.35
C ASP A 255 24.97 -24.52 -31.48
N ILE A 256 24.88 -25.82 -31.80
CA ILE A 256 25.97 -26.62 -32.42
C ILE A 256 25.39 -27.48 -33.55
#